data_AF-H0GMN6-F1
#
_entry.id   AF-H0GMN6-F1
#
_cell.length_a   1.000
_cell.length_b   1.000
_cell.length_c   1.000
_cell.angle_alpha   90.00
_cell.angle_beta   90.00
_cell.angle_gamma   90.00
#
_symmetry.space_group_name_H-M   'P 1'
#
loop_
_entity.id
_entity.type
_entity.pdbx_description
1 polymer ?
#
loop_
_entity_poly.entity_id
_entity_poly.type
_entity_poly.pdbx_seq_one_letter_code
_entity_poly.pdbx_strand_id
1 'polypeptide(L)'
;MKISLKEPEEEIINQERPKDYYFASYSADQKLQFQQSSIDYDVIIQESTKILEDDLRIRDKWPYCQGRIIDLYKHNARIELEQQKELKIKKRRPGQKQRAAKKLALERTKERDAKAREIKKQLKKKFHKRGGKKNKKRYL
;
A
#
# COMPACT_ATOMS: atom_id res chain seq x y z
N MET A 1 -63.79 -3.67 21.54
CA MET A 1 -62.55 -2.86 21.53
C MET A 1 -62.04 -2.79 20.10
N LYS A 2 -61.94 -1.58 19.54
CA LYS A 2 -61.52 -1.37 18.14
C LYS A 2 -59.99 -1.16 18.16
N ILE A 3 -59.24 -2.12 17.62
CA ILE A 3 -57.76 -2.08 17.59
C ILE A 3 -57.37 -1.60 16.20
N SER A 4 -56.81 -0.39 16.10
CA SER A 4 -56.18 0.11 14.87
C SER A 4 -54.68 -0.15 14.96
N LEU A 5 -54.14 -0.90 14.00
CA LEU A 5 -52.69 -1.10 13.86
C LEU A 5 -52.07 0.22 13.37
N LYS A 6 -51.24 0.85 14.20
CA LYS A 6 -50.41 1.99 13.78
C LYS A 6 -49.22 1.44 12.99
N GLU A 7 -48.90 2.05 11.85
CA GLU A 7 -47.72 1.69 11.05
C GLU A 7 -46.46 1.93 11.90
N PRO A 8 -45.45 1.04 11.82
CA PRO A 8 -44.22 1.22 12.56
C PRO A 8 -43.50 2.48 12.05
N GLU A 9 -43.26 3.43 12.95
CA GLU A 9 -42.46 4.61 12.66
C GLU A 9 -41.02 4.16 12.37
N GLU A 10 -40.43 4.65 11.27
CA GLU A 10 -39.03 4.36 10.94
C GLU A 10 -38.13 5.03 11.98
N GLU A 11 -37.42 4.22 12.78
CA GLU A 11 -36.36 4.72 13.66
C GLU A 11 -35.18 5.21 12.80
N ILE A 12 -35.12 6.52 12.56
CA ILE A 12 -33.97 7.14 11.86
C ILE A 12 -32.80 7.20 12.84
N ILE A 13 -31.91 6.20 12.76
CA ILE A 13 -30.66 6.17 13.53
C ILE A 13 -29.62 7.05 12.81
N ASN A 14 -29.42 8.27 13.29
CA ASN A 14 -28.35 9.16 12.81
C ASN A 14 -26.98 8.64 13.28
N GLN A 15 -26.28 7.90 12.42
CA GLN A 15 -24.92 7.41 12.67
C GLN A 15 -23.87 8.49 12.32
N GLU A 16 -23.80 9.57 13.10
CA GLU A 16 -22.72 10.54 12.95
C GLU A 16 -21.41 10.00 13.53
N ARG A 17 -20.31 10.21 12.80
CA ARG A 17 -18.99 9.81 13.28
C ARG A 17 -18.45 10.85 14.27
N PRO A 18 -17.92 10.44 15.43
CA PRO A 18 -17.28 11.37 16.37
C PRO A 18 -16.08 12.07 15.72
N LYS A 19 -16.03 13.40 15.81
CA LYS A 19 -14.90 14.20 15.28
C LYS A 19 -13.59 13.90 15.99
N ASP A 20 -13.65 13.58 17.28
CA ASP A 20 -12.49 13.30 18.12
C ASP A 20 -11.67 12.08 17.66
N TYR A 21 -12.29 11.17 16.88
CA TYR A 21 -11.58 10.06 16.26
C TYR A 21 -10.61 10.52 15.14
N TYR A 22 -10.90 11.65 14.50
CA TYR A 22 -10.14 12.15 13.34
C TYR A 22 -9.30 13.39 13.65
N PHE A 23 -9.72 14.20 14.62
CA PHE A 23 -9.11 15.49 14.91
C PHE A 23 -8.84 15.64 16.40
N ALA A 24 -7.61 15.99 16.74
CA ALA A 24 -7.26 16.42 18.09
C ALA A 24 -7.64 17.90 18.27
N SER A 25 -8.38 18.21 19.33
CA SER A 25 -8.62 19.58 19.77
C SER A 25 -7.68 19.91 20.93
N TYR A 26 -7.07 21.09 20.89
CA TYR A 26 -6.12 21.54 21.90
C TYR A 26 -6.61 22.82 22.56
N SER A 27 -6.44 22.90 23.88
CA SER A 27 -6.73 24.12 24.65
C SER A 27 -5.74 25.25 24.28
N ALA A 28 -6.08 26.48 24.65
CA ALA A 28 -5.18 27.63 24.44
C ALA A 28 -3.83 27.43 25.15
N ASP A 29 -3.86 26.88 26.37
CA ASP A 29 -2.65 26.61 27.17
C ASP A 29 -1.75 25.56 26.51
N GLN A 30 -2.35 24.49 25.94
CA GLN A 30 -1.59 23.47 25.21
C GLN A 30 -0.93 24.03 23.96
N LYS A 31 -1.62 24.90 23.22
CA LYS A 31 -1.05 25.59 22.06
C LYS A 31 0.12 26.48 22.46
N LEU A 32 0.02 27.17 23.60
CA LEU A 32 1.09 27.99 24.14
C LEU A 32 2.31 27.16 24.54
N GLN A 33 2.11 26.01 25.19
CA GLN A 33 3.18 25.06 25.50
C GLN A 33 3.87 24.55 24.23
N PHE A 34 3.10 24.20 23.19
CA PHE A 34 3.67 23.78 21.91
C PHE A 34 4.52 24.88 21.29
N GLN A 35 4.04 26.12 21.29
CA GLN A 35 4.80 27.27 20.79
C GLN A 35 6.09 27.48 21.56
N GLN A 36 6.06 27.41 22.89
CA GLN A 36 7.25 27.54 23.74
C GLN A 36 8.27 26.41 23.51
N SER A 37 7.79 25.20 23.22
CA SER A 37 8.66 24.04 22.92
C SER A 37 9.13 23.99 21.46
N SER A 38 8.48 24.75 20.58
CA SER A 38 8.78 24.72 19.15
C SER A 38 10.05 25.52 18.85
N ILE A 39 10.78 25.06 17.84
CA ILE A 39 11.96 25.76 17.36
C ILE A 39 11.52 26.71 16.25
N ASP A 40 11.83 27.99 16.41
CA ASP A 40 11.54 28.99 15.41
C ASP A 40 12.39 28.82 14.14
N TYR A 41 11.82 29.25 13.02
CA TYR A 41 12.47 29.20 11.72
C TYR A 41 13.88 29.79 11.74
N ASP A 42 14.04 30.96 12.35
CA ASP A 42 15.34 31.65 12.40
C ASP A 42 16.39 30.84 13.17
N VAL A 43 15.98 30.14 14.23
CA VAL A 43 16.85 29.27 15.01
C VAL A 43 17.27 28.06 14.18
N ILE A 44 16.35 27.46 13.41
CA ILE A 44 16.67 26.35 12.50
C ILE A 44 17.71 26.79 11.46
N ILE A 45 17.52 27.96 10.86
CA ILE A 45 18.46 28.48 9.85
C ILE A 45 19.82 28.76 10.48
N GLN A 46 19.88 29.45 11.63
CA GLN A 46 21.12 29.74 12.33
C GLN A 46 21.88 28.48 12.76
N GLU A 47 21.19 27.48 13.30
CA GLU A 47 21.81 26.20 13.65
C GLU A 47 22.29 25.45 12.41
N SER A 48 21.54 25.49 11.30
CA SER A 48 21.98 24.87 10.04
C SER A 48 23.24 25.52 9.46
N THR A 49 23.38 26.84 9.59
CA THR A 49 24.59 27.55 9.15
C THR A 49 25.79 27.27 10.05
N LYS A 50 25.58 27.15 11.37
CA LYS A 50 26.64 26.73 12.31
C LYS A 50 27.12 25.30 12.03
N ILE A 51 26.21 24.38 11.74
CA ILE A 51 26.58 23.01 11.35
C ILE A 51 27.47 23.03 10.09
N LEU A 52 27.17 23.90 9.11
CA LEU A 52 28.02 24.10 7.93
C LEU A 52 29.42 24.67 8.27
N GLU A 53 29.50 25.62 9.21
CA GLU A 53 30.76 26.22 9.69
C GLU A 53 31.61 25.24 10.52
N ASP A 54 30.98 24.45 11.38
CA ASP A 54 31.65 23.40 12.15
C ASP A 54 32.04 22.22 11.26
N ASP A 55 31.23 21.89 10.25
CA ASP A 55 31.60 20.94 9.20
C ASP A 55 32.84 21.43 8.43
N LEU A 56 32.98 22.73 8.17
CA LEU A 56 34.19 23.31 7.56
C LEU A 56 35.43 23.13 8.47
N ARG A 57 35.28 23.23 9.80
CA ARG A 57 36.37 22.95 10.76
C ARG A 57 36.68 21.45 10.88
N ILE A 58 35.66 20.59 10.80
CA ILE A 58 35.81 19.13 10.81
C ILE A 58 36.48 18.66 9.52
N ARG A 59 36.22 19.33 8.40
CA ARG A 59 36.89 19.07 7.12
C ARG A 59 38.40 19.08 7.28
N ASP A 60 38.97 20.15 7.85
CA ASP A 60 40.43 20.26 8.03
C ASP A 60 41.03 19.14 8.89
N LYS A 61 40.25 18.56 9.81
CA LYS A 61 40.72 17.53 10.75
C LYS A 61 40.56 16.10 10.21
N TRP A 62 39.61 15.85 9.30
CA TRP A 62 39.32 14.52 8.76
C TRP A 62 39.09 14.57 7.22
N PRO A 63 40.16 14.67 6.41
CA PRO A 63 40.07 14.87 4.96
C PRO A 63 39.40 13.74 4.18
N TYR A 64 39.33 12.52 4.74
CA TYR A 64 38.78 11.34 4.07
C TYR A 64 37.28 11.13 4.32
N CYS A 65 36.67 11.86 5.26
CA CYS A 65 35.24 11.79 5.58
C CYS A 65 34.57 13.17 5.47
N GLN A 66 35.08 14.01 4.56
CA GLN A 66 34.50 15.30 4.22
C GLN A 66 33.25 15.15 3.33
N GLY A 67 32.07 15.15 3.94
CA GLY A 67 30.78 15.24 3.24
C GLY A 67 30.00 13.93 3.14
N ARG A 68 28.84 13.96 2.47
CA ARG A 68 28.09 12.73 2.16
C ARG A 68 29.04 11.81 1.38
N ILE A 69 29.26 10.60 1.90
CA ILE A 69 30.14 9.56 1.33
C ILE A 69 29.82 9.28 -0.17
N ILE A 70 28.64 9.69 -0.62
CA ILE A 70 28.15 9.53 -1.97
C ILE A 70 27.84 10.90 -2.58
N ASP A 71 28.49 11.18 -3.72
CA ASP A 71 28.11 12.26 -4.63
C ASP A 71 26.71 11.97 -5.20
N LEU A 72 25.70 12.65 -4.67
CA LEU A 72 24.30 12.45 -5.04
C LEU A 72 24.04 12.72 -6.52
N TYR A 73 24.74 13.68 -7.11
CA TYR A 73 24.56 14.02 -8.52
C TYR A 73 25.06 12.88 -9.40
N LYS A 74 26.28 12.38 -9.15
CA LYS A 74 26.82 11.21 -9.87
C LYS A 74 25.97 9.97 -9.66
N HIS A 75 25.49 9.76 -8.44
CA HIS A 75 24.62 8.64 -8.11
C HIS A 75 23.31 8.67 -8.90
N ASN A 76 22.63 9.81 -8.89
CA ASN A 76 21.36 10.00 -9.60
C ASN A 76 21.54 9.89 -11.12
N ALA A 77 22.60 10.48 -11.68
CA ALA A 77 22.91 10.37 -13.11
C ALA A 77 23.13 8.90 -13.55
N ARG A 78 23.78 8.09 -12.71
CA ARG A 78 23.93 6.65 -12.97
C ARG A 78 22.59 5.93 -12.98
N ILE A 79 21.72 6.21 -12.01
CA ILE A 79 20.38 5.62 -11.92
C ILE A 79 19.55 5.98 -13.15
N GLU A 80 19.53 7.25 -13.55
CA GLU A 80 18.78 7.71 -14.73
C GLU A 80 19.23 6.97 -16.00
N LEU A 81 20.53 6.78 -16.17
CA LEU A 81 21.10 6.06 -17.30
C LEU A 81 20.67 4.59 -17.30
N GLU A 82 20.68 3.93 -16.14
CA GLU A 82 20.18 2.55 -15.97
C GLU A 82 18.70 2.43 -16.31
N GLN A 83 17.87 3.36 -15.81
CA GLN A 83 16.44 3.40 -16.10
C GLN A 83 16.18 3.60 -17.60
N GLN A 84 16.91 4.52 -18.26
CA GLN A 84 16.80 4.73 -19.70
C GLN A 84 17.21 3.49 -20.50
N LYS A 85 18.28 2.78 -20.09
CA LYS A 85 18.67 1.51 -20.71
C LYS A 85 17.58 0.45 -20.56
N GLU A 86 17.00 0.33 -19.36
CA GLU A 86 15.93 -0.63 -19.10
C GLU A 86 14.68 -0.34 -19.95
N LEU A 87 14.28 0.93 -20.06
CA LEU A 87 13.18 1.35 -20.92
C LEU A 87 13.44 0.99 -22.39
N LYS A 88 14.67 1.20 -22.89
CA LYS A 88 15.06 0.79 -24.24
C LYS A 88 14.99 -0.73 -24.43
N ILE A 89 15.46 -1.51 -23.46
CA ILE A 89 15.39 -2.98 -23.49
C ILE A 89 13.94 -3.47 -23.46
N LYS A 90 13.07 -2.86 -22.65
CA LYS A 90 11.64 -3.17 -22.57
C LYS A 90 10.91 -2.90 -23.88
N LYS A 91 11.22 -1.77 -24.54
CA LYS A 91 10.66 -1.42 -25.86
C LYS A 91 11.17 -2.31 -26.98
N ARG A 92 12.39 -2.85 -26.84
CA ARG A 92 13.00 -3.71 -27.86
C ARG A 92 12.28 -5.05 -27.93
N ARG A 93 12.04 -5.51 -29.17
CA ARG A 93 11.49 -6.85 -29.42
C ARG A 93 12.44 -7.93 -28.85
N PRO A 94 11.96 -8.86 -28.02
CA PRO A 94 12.79 -9.95 -27.52
C PRO A 94 13.28 -10.87 -28.65
N GLY A 95 14.44 -11.50 -28.44
CA GLY A 95 15.04 -12.42 -29.40
C GLY A 95 14.12 -13.61 -29.71
N GLN A 96 14.32 -14.27 -30.85
CA GLN A 96 13.47 -15.39 -31.30
C GLN A 96 13.36 -16.51 -30.25
N LYS A 97 14.48 -16.95 -29.67
CA LYS A 97 14.51 -17.98 -28.61
C LYS A 97 13.71 -17.55 -27.37
N GLN A 98 13.86 -16.31 -26.94
CA GLN A 98 13.12 -15.75 -25.80
C GLN A 98 11.62 -15.68 -26.08
N ARG A 99 11.22 -15.30 -27.30
CA ARG A 99 9.81 -15.30 -27.72
C ARG A 99 9.21 -16.69 -27.73
N ALA A 100 9.93 -17.68 -28.28
CA ALA A 100 9.50 -19.07 -28.29
C ALA A 100 9.33 -19.62 -26.86
N ALA A 101 10.29 -19.35 -25.98
CA ALA A 101 10.21 -19.76 -24.57
C ALA A 101 9.01 -19.13 -23.85
N LYS A 102 8.74 -17.83 -24.06
CA LYS A 102 7.56 -17.14 -23.49
C LYS A 102 6.25 -17.75 -23.98
N LYS A 103 6.14 -18.06 -25.28
CA LYS A 103 4.95 -18.71 -25.86
C LYS A 103 4.71 -20.07 -25.19
N LEU A 104 5.76 -20.87 -25.09
CA LEU A 104 5.69 -22.21 -24.50
C LEU A 104 5.33 -22.15 -23.00
N ALA A 105 5.91 -21.20 -22.26
CA ALA A 105 5.56 -20.98 -20.85
C ALA A 105 4.07 -20.62 -20.68
N LEU A 106 3.52 -19.78 -21.56
CA LEU A 106 2.10 -19.41 -21.55
C LEU A 106 1.18 -20.60 -21.88
N GLU A 107 1.59 -21.48 -22.80
CA GLU A 107 0.85 -22.70 -23.11
C GLU A 107 0.79 -23.62 -21.87
N ARG A 108 1.94 -23.83 -21.21
CA ARG A 108 2.02 -24.63 -19.97
C ARG A 108 1.23 -24.05 -18.80
N THR A 109 1.13 -22.73 -18.66
CA THR A 109 0.29 -22.13 -17.61
C THR A 109 -1.19 -22.36 -17.90
N LYS A 110 -1.63 -22.15 -19.14
CA LYS A 110 -3.01 -22.42 -19.57
C LYS A 110 -3.41 -23.87 -19.35
N GLU A 111 -2.53 -24.82 -19.68
CA GLU A 111 -2.76 -26.24 -19.45
C GLU A 111 -2.92 -26.58 -17.96
N ARG A 112 -2.07 -26.00 -17.10
CA ARG A 112 -2.16 -26.18 -15.65
C ARG A 112 -3.47 -25.63 -15.09
N ASP A 113 -3.87 -24.43 -15.53
CA ASP A 113 -5.12 -23.81 -15.10
C ASP A 113 -6.35 -24.60 -15.57
N ALA A 114 -6.32 -25.12 -16.80
CA ALA A 114 -7.38 -25.97 -17.33
C ALA A 114 -7.52 -27.26 -16.52
N LYS A 115 -6.41 -27.96 -16.25
CA LYS A 115 -6.39 -29.16 -15.41
C LYS A 115 -6.92 -28.88 -14.00
N ALA A 116 -6.49 -27.78 -13.37
CA ALA A 116 -6.98 -27.39 -12.05
C ALA A 116 -8.49 -27.14 -12.04
N ARG A 117 -9.04 -26.48 -13.08
CA ARG A 117 -10.49 -26.27 -13.23
C ARG A 117 -11.25 -27.59 -13.40
N GLU A 118 -10.71 -28.53 -14.17
CA GLU A 118 -11.32 -29.85 -14.37
C GLU A 118 -11.35 -30.67 -13.07
N ILE A 119 -10.23 -30.72 -12.35
CA ILE A 119 -10.14 -31.38 -11.04
C ILE A 119 -11.16 -30.78 -10.07
N LYS A 120 -11.25 -29.44 -10.00
CA LYS A 120 -12.24 -28.75 -9.16
C LYS A 120 -13.68 -29.12 -9.54
N LYS A 121 -14.00 -29.20 -10.84
CA LYS A 121 -15.31 -29.65 -11.32
C LYS A 121 -15.60 -31.10 -10.91
N GLN A 122 -14.64 -32.01 -11.07
CA GLN A 122 -14.79 -33.42 -10.69
C GLN A 122 -14.98 -33.59 -9.18
N LEU A 123 -14.20 -32.87 -8.36
CA LEU A 123 -14.38 -32.86 -6.90
C LEU A 123 -15.77 -32.33 -6.52
N LYS A 124 -16.22 -31.21 -7.11
CA LYS A 124 -17.57 -30.69 -6.86
C LYS A 124 -18.65 -31.72 -7.21
N LYS A 125 -18.50 -32.47 -8.31
CA LYS A 125 -19.44 -33.55 -8.70
C LYS A 125 -19.42 -34.72 -7.70
N LYS A 126 -18.24 -35.17 -7.27
CA LYS A 126 -18.08 -36.25 -6.29
C LYS A 126 -18.66 -35.89 -4.92
N PHE A 127 -18.47 -34.66 -4.49
CA PHE A 127 -18.90 -34.16 -3.18
C PHE A 127 -20.21 -33.39 -3.20
N HIS A 128 -20.91 -33.32 -4.34
CA HIS A 128 -22.29 -32.81 -4.37
C HIS A 128 -23.16 -33.84 -3.65
N LYS A 129 -23.51 -33.55 -2.39
CA LYS A 129 -24.57 -34.28 -1.70
C LYS A 129 -25.82 -34.08 -2.56
N ARG A 130 -26.25 -35.12 -3.29
CA ARG A 130 -27.58 -35.14 -3.93
C ARG A 130 -28.54 -34.75 -2.81
N GLY A 131 -29.19 -33.59 -2.94
CA GLY A 131 -30.07 -33.08 -1.92
C GLY A 131 -31.00 -34.20 -1.49
N GLY A 132 -30.88 -34.62 -0.23
CA GLY A 132 -31.73 -35.67 0.30
C GLY A 132 -33.16 -35.24 0.07
N LYS A 133 -33.90 -36.00 -0.74
CA LYS A 133 -35.34 -35.95 -0.76
C LYS A 133 -35.72 -36.18 0.70
N LYS A 134 -36.08 -35.11 1.42
CA LYS A 134 -36.53 -35.20 2.81
C LYS A 134 -37.79 -36.05 2.74
N ASN A 135 -37.66 -37.35 2.99
CA ASN A 135 -38.77 -38.21 3.34
C ASN A 135 -39.28 -37.71 4.70
N LYS A 136 -40.00 -36.58 4.72
CA LYS A 136 -40.85 -36.23 5.84
C LYS A 136 -41.96 -37.28 5.84
N LYS A 137 -41.81 -38.33 6.63
CA LYS A 137 -42.95 -39.20 6.96
C LYS A 137 -43.99 -38.28 7.60
N ARG A 138 -45.13 -38.09 6.92
CA ARG A 138 -46.33 -37.53 7.54
C ARG A 138 -46.88 -38.65 8.42
N TYR A 139 -46.80 -38.47 9.73
CA TYR A 139 -47.59 -39.28 10.66
C TYR A 139 -49.03 -38.76 10.63
N LEU A 140 -49.98 -39.69 10.55
CA LEU A 140 -51.43 -39.47 10.55
C LEU A 140 -51.90 -38.94 11.89
#